data_AF-A0A7S2E575-F1
#
_entry.id   AF-A0A7S2E575-F1
#
_cell.length_a   1.000
_cell.length_b   1.000
_cell.length_c   1.000
_cell.angle_alpha   90.00
_cell.angle_beta   90.00
_cell.angle_gamma   90.00
#
_symmetry.space_group_name_H-M   'P 1'
#
loop_
_entity.id
_entity.type
_entity.pdbx_description
1 polymer ?
#
loop_
_entity_poly.entity_id
_entity_poly.type
_entity_poly.pdbx_seq_one_letter_code
_entity_poly.pdbx_strand_id
1 'polypeptide(L)'
;DSEFQSNLPFFGQDLLRLHRRAISRFDYDESSLRLLTKHQMNCVLGIWLSYARAQATFASRDDARLTYDHIKKKGIGEKDASLYIAIAEFELNSGGSSIGHNESLQNGERAIEILRIGISKDASPLEDLRDKLKMIERSLSIPPMPARTPTFQQCNKVSQRLDNRS
;
A
#
# COMPACT_ATOMS: atom_id res chain seq x y z
N ASP A 1 3.11 -26.55 23.38
CA ASP A 1 3.89 -25.71 22.44
C ASP A 1 3.05 -24.57 21.87
N SER A 2 2.68 -23.61 22.72
CA SER A 2 1.79 -22.50 22.39
C SER A 2 2.32 -21.18 22.96
N GLU A 3 3.53 -20.79 22.54
CA GLU A 3 4.16 -19.51 22.92
C GLU A 3 4.59 -18.67 21.70
N PHE A 4 3.77 -18.68 20.64
CA PHE A 4 4.04 -17.87 19.42
C PHE A 4 3.04 -16.72 19.21
N GLN A 5 2.41 -16.23 20.28
CA GLN A 5 1.48 -15.10 20.22
C GLN A 5 1.78 -14.10 21.34
N SER A 6 2.62 -13.09 21.09
CA SER A 6 2.58 -11.75 21.74
C SER A 6 3.81 -10.84 21.53
N ASN A 7 4.78 -11.16 20.65
CA ASN A 7 5.95 -10.27 20.43
C ASN A 7 5.82 -9.24 19.30
N LEU A 8 4.69 -9.21 18.57
CA LEU A 8 4.46 -8.31 17.43
C LEU A 8 4.51 -6.79 17.74
N PRO A 9 4.04 -6.27 18.89
CA PRO A 9 4.06 -4.81 19.12
C PRO A 9 5.47 -4.26 19.47
N PHE A 10 6.36 -5.09 20.06
CA PHE A 10 7.71 -4.65 20.44
C PHE A 10 8.62 -4.44 19.23
N PHE A 11 8.59 -5.36 18.26
CA PHE A 11 9.42 -5.24 17.05
C PHE A 11 9.05 -4.02 16.19
N GLY A 12 7.76 -3.70 16.07
CA GLY A 12 7.30 -2.54 15.29
C GLY A 12 7.79 -1.21 15.85
N GLN A 13 7.74 -1.04 17.18
CA GLN A 13 8.21 0.18 17.84
C GLN A 13 9.73 0.35 17.73
N ASP A 14 10.50 -0.71 17.88
CA ASP A 14 11.96 -0.67 17.72
C ASP A 14 12.37 -0.33 16.29
N LEU A 15 11.69 -0.90 15.30
CA LEU A 15 11.90 -0.59 13.89
C LEU A 15 11.60 0.89 13.58
N LEU A 16 10.47 1.41 14.08
CA LEU A 16 10.12 2.83 13.95
C LEU A 16 11.13 3.75 14.64
N ARG A 17 11.66 3.34 15.80
CA ARG A 17 12.69 4.09 16.52
C ARG A 17 14.02 4.09 15.76
N LEU A 18 14.41 2.95 15.19
CA LEU A 18 15.60 2.83 14.35
C LEU A 18 15.50 3.74 13.12
N HIS A 19 14.37 3.70 12.41
CA HIS A 19 14.13 4.57 11.26
C HIS A 19 14.16 6.05 11.65
N ARG A 20 13.49 6.45 12.75
CA ARG A 20 13.55 7.84 13.26
C ARG A 20 14.98 8.32 13.49
N ARG A 21 15.82 7.47 14.11
CA ARG A 21 17.25 7.77 14.31
C ARG A 21 18.05 7.80 13.01
N ALA A 22 17.65 7.05 11.99
CA ALA A 22 18.30 7.07 10.69
C ALA A 22 17.95 8.37 9.95
N ILE A 23 16.66 8.72 9.83
CA ILE A 23 16.22 9.92 9.12
C ILE A 23 16.65 11.22 9.80
N SER A 24 16.81 11.24 11.14
CA SER A 24 17.32 12.43 11.84
C SER A 24 18.77 12.77 11.50
N ARG A 25 19.51 11.85 10.87
CA ARG A 25 20.87 12.11 10.35
C ARG A 25 20.85 12.70 8.94
N PHE A 26 19.69 12.71 8.30
CA PHE A 26 19.47 13.21 6.95
C PHE A 26 18.56 14.44 6.95
N ASP A 27 18.77 15.35 7.91
CA ASP A 27 18.13 16.67 7.91
C ASP A 27 18.82 17.60 6.91
N TYR A 28 18.83 17.14 5.65
CA TYR A 28 19.40 17.90 4.56
C TYR A 28 18.43 19.02 4.18
N ASP A 29 18.97 20.23 4.09
CA ASP A 29 18.34 21.28 3.31
C ASP A 29 18.40 20.93 1.82
N GLU A 30 17.62 21.64 0.99
CA GLU A 30 17.62 21.39 -0.46
C GLU A 30 19.03 21.52 -1.07
N SER A 31 19.87 22.40 -0.52
CA SER A 31 21.25 22.60 -0.95
C SER A 31 22.08 21.33 -0.75
N SER A 32 22.00 20.72 0.42
CA SER A 32 22.75 19.51 0.75
C SER A 32 22.27 18.30 -0.04
N LEU A 33 20.96 18.21 -0.33
CA LEU A 33 20.40 17.15 -1.17
C LEU A 33 20.98 17.18 -2.59
N ARG A 34 21.26 18.36 -3.15
CA ARG A 34 21.86 18.51 -4.49
C ARG A 34 23.31 18.05 -4.57
N LEU A 35 24.02 17.98 -3.44
CA LEU A 35 25.40 17.51 -3.38
C LEU A 35 25.52 15.98 -3.29
N LEU A 36 24.41 15.29 -3.03
CA LEU A 36 24.40 13.83 -2.97
C LEU A 36 24.60 13.23 -4.36
N THR A 37 25.44 12.21 -4.42
CA THR A 37 25.51 11.34 -5.61
C THR A 37 24.18 10.60 -5.81
N LYS A 38 23.92 10.13 -7.04
CA LYS A 38 22.73 9.32 -7.34
C LYS A 38 22.58 8.13 -6.39
N HIS A 39 23.67 7.42 -6.09
CA HIS A 39 23.63 6.28 -5.18
C HIS A 39 23.24 6.68 -3.76
N GLN A 40 23.82 7.77 -3.23
CA GLN A 40 23.47 8.28 -1.90
C GLN A 40 22.02 8.74 -1.82
N MET A 41 21.53 9.46 -2.84
CA MET A 41 20.13 9.85 -2.94
C MET A 41 19.20 8.63 -2.91
N ASN A 42 19.53 7.57 -3.63
CA ASN A 42 18.76 6.34 -3.64
C ASN A 42 18.75 5.63 -2.28
N CYS A 43 19.87 5.63 -1.55
CA CYS A 43 19.93 5.11 -0.18
C CYS A 43 19.05 5.94 0.78
N VAL A 44 19.13 7.27 0.69
CA VAL A 44 18.31 8.18 1.51
C VAL A 44 16.83 7.95 1.22
N LEU A 45 16.44 7.92 -0.06
CA LEU A 45 15.08 7.59 -0.47
C LEU A 45 14.64 6.24 0.09
N GLY A 46 15.47 5.19 -0.03
CA GLY A 46 15.15 3.85 0.46
C GLY A 46 14.84 3.83 1.97
N ILE A 47 15.62 4.56 2.77
CA ILE A 47 15.40 4.68 4.23
C ILE A 47 14.07 5.39 4.52
N TRP A 48 13.78 6.48 3.80
CA TRP A 48 12.54 7.23 3.93
C TRP A 48 11.31 6.41 3.53
N LEU A 49 11.36 5.72 2.39
CA LEU A 49 10.27 4.84 1.93
C LEU A 49 10.04 3.68 2.89
N SER A 50 11.12 3.08 3.42
CA SER A 50 11.00 2.02 4.43
C SER A 50 10.37 2.54 5.73
N TYR A 51 10.69 3.77 6.13
CA TYR A 51 10.08 4.37 7.32
C TYR A 51 8.59 4.63 7.13
N ALA A 52 8.19 5.21 5.99
CA ALA A 52 6.78 5.47 5.68
C ALA A 52 5.96 4.18 5.66
N ARG A 53 6.50 3.10 5.07
CA ARG A 53 5.87 1.77 5.10
C ARG A 53 5.75 1.23 6.54
N ALA A 54 6.80 1.35 7.35
CA ALA A 54 6.75 0.93 8.75
C ALA A 54 5.70 1.72 9.54
N GLN A 55 5.54 3.02 9.29
CA GLN A 55 4.49 3.83 9.91
C GLN A 55 3.09 3.35 9.52
N ALA A 56 2.87 3.08 8.23
CA ALA A 56 1.59 2.58 7.73
C ALA A 56 1.22 1.22 8.34
N THR A 57 2.21 0.38 8.65
CA THR A 57 2.01 -0.97 9.21
C THR A 57 1.87 -0.98 10.74
N PHE A 58 2.71 -0.21 11.45
CA PHE A 58 2.87 -0.35 12.91
C PHE A 58 2.48 0.88 13.73
N ALA A 59 2.20 2.02 13.08
CA ALA A 59 1.79 3.25 13.73
C ALA A 59 0.48 3.75 13.13
N SER A 60 0.52 4.89 12.44
CA SER A 60 -0.63 5.50 11.79
C SER A 60 -0.41 5.64 10.29
N ARG A 61 -1.49 5.42 9.53
CA ARG A 61 -1.53 5.76 8.11
C ARG A 61 -1.39 7.25 7.86
N ASP A 62 -1.91 8.09 8.77
CA ASP A 62 -1.79 9.54 8.66
C ASP A 62 -0.33 9.97 8.79
N ASP A 63 0.42 9.36 9.71
CA ASP A 63 1.85 9.60 9.87
C ASP A 63 2.63 9.18 8.60
N ALA A 64 2.27 8.04 8.00
CA ALA A 64 2.88 7.60 6.75
C ALA A 64 2.59 8.58 5.61
N ARG A 65 1.36 9.11 5.52
CA ARG A 65 0.95 10.12 4.53
C ARG A 65 1.77 11.41 4.71
N LEU A 66 1.91 11.89 5.94
CA LEU A 66 2.75 13.05 6.26
C LEU A 66 4.21 12.84 5.85
N THR A 67 4.74 11.62 6.05
CA THR A 67 6.09 11.26 5.61
C THR A 67 6.22 11.28 4.08
N TYR A 68 5.27 10.71 3.34
CA TYR A 68 5.28 10.77 1.86
C TYR A 68 5.20 12.21 1.35
N ASP A 69 4.36 13.05 1.96
CA ASP A 69 4.27 14.47 1.62
C ASP A 69 5.57 15.21 1.91
N HIS A 70 6.25 14.87 3.01
CA HIS A 70 7.56 15.43 3.34
C HIS A 70 8.61 15.07 2.28
N ILE A 71 8.69 13.80 1.89
CA ILE A 71 9.60 13.30 0.85
C ILE A 71 9.38 14.07 -0.46
N LYS A 72 8.11 14.22 -0.89
CA LYS A 72 7.74 14.99 -2.10
C LYS A 72 8.12 16.46 -1.99
N LYS A 73 7.80 17.13 -0.88
CA LYS A 73 8.09 18.56 -0.67
C LYS A 73 9.59 18.84 -0.69
N LYS A 74 10.41 17.91 -0.19
CA LYS A 74 11.87 18.00 -0.19
C LYS A 74 12.51 17.57 -1.52
N GLY A 75 11.73 17.08 -2.48
CA GLY A 75 12.25 16.59 -3.77
C GLY A 75 13.12 15.32 -3.66
N ILE A 76 13.03 14.59 -2.54
CA ILE A 76 13.85 13.40 -2.30
C ILE A 76 13.39 12.30 -3.26
N GLY A 77 14.26 11.90 -4.18
CA GLY A 77 13.95 10.85 -5.14
C GLY A 77 12.91 11.24 -6.20
N GLU A 78 12.73 12.52 -6.50
CA GLU A 78 11.74 13.00 -7.49
C GLU A 78 11.91 12.37 -8.88
N LYS A 79 13.14 11.97 -9.23
CA LYS A 79 13.48 11.30 -10.49
C LYS A 79 13.60 9.77 -10.36
N ASP A 80 13.22 9.19 -9.23
CA ASP A 80 13.27 7.75 -8.99
C ASP A 80 11.86 7.15 -9.01
N ALA A 81 11.66 6.10 -9.81
CA ALA A 81 10.39 5.42 -9.95
C ALA A 81 9.89 4.82 -8.63
N SER A 82 10.81 4.41 -7.75
CA SER A 82 10.50 3.77 -6.46
C SER A 82 9.63 4.66 -5.57
N LEU A 83 9.80 5.99 -5.66
CA LEU A 83 8.98 6.95 -4.92
C LEU A 83 7.52 6.85 -5.33
N TYR A 84 7.24 6.99 -6.63
CA TYR A 84 5.87 7.01 -7.15
C TYR A 84 5.19 5.66 -6.97
N ILE A 85 5.93 4.56 -7.18
CA ILE A 85 5.42 3.21 -6.94
C ILE A 85 5.03 3.03 -5.47
N ALA A 86 5.89 3.45 -4.53
CA ALA A 86 5.60 3.30 -3.11
C ALA A 86 4.37 4.11 -2.66
N ILE A 87 4.20 5.34 -3.17
CA ILE A 87 3.02 6.16 -2.84
C ILE A 87 1.76 5.56 -3.49
N ALA A 88 1.85 5.08 -4.74
CA ALA A 88 0.72 4.42 -5.40
C ALA A 88 0.28 3.15 -4.65
N GLU A 89 1.24 2.33 -4.19
CA GLU A 89 0.96 1.17 -3.34
C GLU A 89 0.35 1.56 -2.00
N PHE A 90 0.82 2.65 -1.40
CA PHE A 90 0.22 3.18 -0.17
C PHE A 90 -1.25 3.56 -0.39
N GLU A 91 -1.57 4.26 -1.49
CA GLU A 91 -2.95 4.65 -1.81
C GLU A 91 -3.86 3.44 -2.06
N LEU A 92 -3.41 2.45 -2.83
CA LEU A 92 -4.17 1.19 -3.03
C LEU A 92 -4.46 0.47 -1.73
N ASN A 93 -3.47 0.41 -0.84
CA ASN A 93 -3.61 -0.23 0.47
C ASN A 93 -4.35 0.64 1.49
N SER A 94 -4.85 1.84 1.12
CA SER A 94 -5.69 2.68 2.00
C SER A 94 -7.09 2.11 2.22
N GLY A 95 -7.49 1.12 1.41
CA GLY A 95 -8.69 0.33 1.62
C GLY A 95 -8.55 -0.64 2.80
N GLY A 96 -8.93 -0.25 4.01
CA GLY A 96 -9.23 -1.20 5.10
C GLY A 96 -10.30 -2.23 4.67
N SER A 97 -10.34 -3.39 5.35
CA SER A 97 -11.19 -4.56 5.02
C SER A 97 -12.72 -4.33 5.05
N SER A 98 -13.18 -3.09 5.21
CA SER A 98 -14.59 -2.71 5.32
C SER A 98 -14.97 -1.59 4.35
N ILE A 99 -14.12 -1.31 3.36
CA ILE A 99 -14.30 -0.17 2.46
C ILE A 99 -15.23 -0.54 1.30
N GLY A 100 -16.25 0.29 1.10
CA GLY A 100 -17.22 0.16 0.01
C GLY A 100 -16.57 0.31 -1.37
N HIS A 101 -17.20 -0.31 -2.38
CA HIS A 101 -16.70 -0.37 -3.76
C HIS A 101 -16.24 0.99 -4.33
N ASN A 102 -16.89 2.09 -3.96
CA ASN A 102 -16.58 3.44 -4.45
C ASN A 102 -15.22 3.98 -3.97
N GLU A 103 -14.83 3.68 -2.74
CA GLU A 103 -13.58 4.21 -2.18
C GLU A 103 -12.36 3.39 -2.65
N SER A 104 -12.56 2.09 -2.95
CA SER A 104 -11.54 1.30 -3.66
C SER A 104 -11.25 1.84 -5.06
N LEU A 105 -12.29 2.27 -5.79
CA LEU A 105 -12.14 2.92 -7.10
C LEU A 105 -11.37 4.24 -6.98
N GLN A 106 -11.76 5.11 -6.05
CA GLN A 106 -11.06 6.39 -5.81
C GLN A 106 -9.59 6.19 -5.42
N ASN A 107 -9.28 5.19 -4.60
CA ASN A 107 -7.90 4.85 -4.25
C ASN A 107 -7.09 4.39 -5.46
N GLY A 108 -7.72 3.59 -6.33
CA GLY A 108 -7.16 3.17 -7.62
C GLY A 108 -6.86 4.34 -8.56
N GLU A 109 -7.81 5.28 -8.69
CA GLU A 109 -7.64 6.49 -9.50
C GLU A 109 -6.49 7.37 -8.98
N ARG A 110 -6.39 7.57 -7.66
CA ARG A 110 -5.28 8.29 -7.04
C ARG A 110 -3.93 7.61 -7.32
N ALA A 111 -3.86 6.29 -7.20
CA ALA A 111 -2.65 5.53 -7.49
C ALA A 111 -2.23 5.67 -8.97
N ILE A 112 -3.18 5.64 -9.90
CA ILE A 112 -2.94 5.91 -11.33
C ILE A 112 -2.37 7.31 -11.54
N GLU A 113 -2.95 8.33 -10.92
CA GLU A 113 -2.50 9.71 -11.04
C GLU A 113 -1.05 9.87 -10.55
N ILE A 114 -0.71 9.28 -9.40
CA ILE A 114 0.66 9.29 -8.86
C ILE A 114 1.67 8.69 -9.84
N LEU A 115 1.33 7.55 -10.46
CA LEU A 115 2.22 6.91 -11.45
C LEU A 115 2.36 7.77 -12.71
N ARG A 116 1.27 8.39 -13.19
CA ARG A 116 1.30 9.33 -14.33
C ARG A 116 2.17 10.55 -14.03
N ILE A 117 2.12 11.09 -12.80
CA ILE A 117 3.02 12.15 -12.36
C ILE A 117 4.48 11.68 -12.44
N GLY A 118 4.79 10.48 -11.96
CA GLY A 118 6.14 9.90 -12.06
C GLY A 118 6.63 9.78 -13.51
N ILE A 119 5.78 9.31 -14.42
CA ILE A 119 6.08 9.23 -15.86
C ILE A 119 6.32 10.63 -16.44
N SER A 120 5.46 11.60 -16.12
CA SER A 120 5.60 12.99 -16.60
C SER A 120 6.87 13.68 -16.08
N LYS A 121 7.45 13.18 -14.99
CA LYS A 121 8.69 13.67 -14.40
C LYS A 121 9.92 12.90 -14.89
N ASP A 122 9.78 11.99 -15.84
CA ASP A 122 10.85 11.11 -16.35
C ASP A 122 11.54 10.33 -15.24
N ALA A 123 10.76 9.86 -14.25
CA ALA A 123 11.30 9.08 -13.15
C ALA A 123 11.76 7.69 -13.64
N SER A 124 12.98 7.30 -13.25
CA SER A 124 13.65 6.09 -13.73
C SER A 124 13.61 4.98 -12.67
N PRO A 125 13.44 3.70 -13.07
CA PRO A 125 13.16 3.22 -14.44
C PRO A 125 11.72 3.51 -14.89
N LEU A 126 11.56 4.04 -16.11
CA LEU A 126 10.24 4.36 -16.68
C LEU A 126 9.39 3.11 -16.94
N GLU A 127 10.03 1.97 -17.23
CA GLU A 127 9.37 0.69 -17.49
C GLU A 127 8.59 0.22 -16.25
N ASP A 128 9.20 0.30 -15.07
CA ASP A 128 8.56 -0.09 -13.81
C ASP A 128 7.26 0.71 -13.55
N LEU A 129 7.26 2.01 -13.86
CA LEU A 129 6.07 2.86 -13.73
C LEU A 129 4.98 2.47 -14.71
N ARG A 130 5.34 2.18 -15.96
CA ARG A 130 4.39 1.77 -17.01
C ARG A 130 3.79 0.40 -16.70
N ASP A 131 4.60 -0.54 -16.23
CA ASP A 131 4.15 -1.88 -15.86
C ASP A 131 3.20 -1.83 -14.66
N LYS A 132 3.56 -1.04 -13.63
CA LYS A 132 2.69 -0.83 -12.48
C LYS A 132 1.38 -0.15 -12.87
N LEU A 133 1.43 0.87 -13.73
CA LEU A 133 0.23 1.58 -14.21
C LEU A 133 -0.71 0.62 -14.94
N LYS A 134 -0.18 -0.16 -15.88
CA LYS A 134 -0.93 -1.15 -16.66
C LYS A 134 -1.56 -2.23 -15.77
N MET A 135 -0.85 -2.65 -14.71
CA MET A 135 -1.36 -3.61 -13.73
C MET A 135 -2.58 -3.04 -12.98
N ILE A 136 -2.50 -1.78 -12.52
CA ILE A 136 -3.58 -1.14 -11.78
C ILE A 136 -4.79 -0.88 -12.68
N GLU A 137 -4.58 -0.31 -13.87
CA GLU A 137 -5.66 -0.05 -14.84
C GLU A 137 -6.41 -1.34 -15.19
N ARG A 138 -5.70 -2.46 -15.37
CA ARG A 138 -6.33 -3.78 -15.56
C ARG A 138 -7.17 -4.19 -14.37
N SER A 139 -6.65 -4.04 -13.16
CA SER A 139 -7.38 -4.42 -11.93
C SER A 139 -8.67 -3.62 -11.72
N LEU A 140 -8.72 -2.36 -12.17
CA LEU A 140 -9.91 -1.50 -12.09
C LEU A 140 -10.89 -1.73 -13.25
N SER A 141 -10.40 -2.18 -14.41
CA SER A 141 -11.23 -2.45 -15.60
C SER A 141 -11.99 -3.78 -15.55
N ILE A 142 -11.61 -4.70 -14.66
CA ILE A 142 -12.30 -5.98 -14.50
C ILE A 142 -13.52 -5.74 -13.59
N PRO A 143 -14.76 -5.88 -14.09
CA PRO A 143 -15.93 -5.80 -13.23
C PRO A 143 -15.84 -6.92 -12.17
N PRO A 144 -16.21 -6.67 -10.91
CA PRO A 144 -16.25 -7.73 -9.90
C PRO A 144 -17.16 -8.84 -10.43
N MET A 145 -16.60 -10.04 -10.63
CA MET A 145 -17.38 -11.21 -10.96
C MET A 145 -18.43 -11.39 -9.85
N PRO A 146 -19.73 -11.52 -10.17
CA PRO A 146 -20.72 -11.74 -9.14
C PRO A 146 -20.35 -13.00 -8.36
N ALA A 147 -20.27 -12.87 -7.03
CA ALA A 147 -19.99 -13.97 -6.13
C ALA A 147 -20.94 -15.13 -6.49
N ARG A 148 -20.37 -16.30 -6.80
CA ARG A 148 -21.14 -17.54 -6.96
C ARG A 148 -21.86 -17.78 -5.63
N THR A 149 -23.14 -17.42 -5.57
CA THR A 149 -24.02 -17.83 -4.49
C THR A 149 -24.00 -19.36 -4.45
N PRO A 150 -23.70 -19.99 -3.30
CA PRO A 150 -23.84 -21.43 -3.18
C PRO A 150 -25.33 -21.75 -3.34
N THR A 151 -25.69 -22.36 -4.47
CA THR A 151 -27.01 -22.93 -4.68
C THR A 151 -27.17 -24.08 -3.68
N PHE A 152 -27.67 -23.76 -2.47
CA PHE A 152 -28.24 -24.75 -1.57
C PHE A 152 -29.53 -25.26 -2.22
N GLN A 153 -29.43 -26.28 -3.07
CA GLN A 153 -30.59 -27.08 -3.41
C GLN A 153 -31.01 -27.86 -2.16
N GLN A 154 -32.06 -27.33 -1.54
CA GLN A 154 -32.90 -27.97 -0.54
C GLN A 154 -33.11 -29.46 -0.83
N CYS A 155 -32.66 -30.30 0.11
CA CYS A 155 -33.21 -31.64 0.31
C CYS A 155 -34.71 -31.50 0.58
N ASN A 156 -35.54 -31.87 -0.38
CA ASN A 156 -36.98 -31.97 -0.15
C ASN A 156 -37.25 -33.11 0.84
N LYS A 157 -37.75 -32.69 2.01
CA LYS A 157 -38.43 -33.52 3.02
C LYS A 157 -39.48 -34.41 2.33
N VAL A 158 -39.23 -35.70 2.23
CA VAL A 158 -40.30 -36.69 2.21
C VAL A 158 -40.63 -36.98 3.68
N SER A 159 -41.66 -36.28 4.16
CA SER A 159 -42.20 -36.45 5.49
C SER A 159 -42.80 -37.84 5.62
N GLN A 160 -42.37 -38.55 6.66
CA GLN A 160 -43.03 -39.73 7.20
C GLN A 160 -44.51 -39.44 7.45
N ARG A 161 -45.39 -40.36 7.04
CA ARG A 161 -46.66 -40.62 7.69
C ARG A 161 -46.69 -42.11 8.04
N LEU A 162 -46.36 -42.38 9.30
CA LEU A 162 -46.77 -43.59 9.99
C LEU A 162 -48.10 -43.31 10.69
N ASP A 163 -48.93 -44.36 10.72
CA ASP A 163 -50.03 -44.63 11.67
C ASP A 163 -51.39 -43.94 11.37
N ASN A 164 -52.57 -44.55 11.50
CA ASN A 164 -52.97 -45.83 12.10
C ASN A 164 -54.42 -46.20 11.67
N ARG A 165 -54.70 -47.51 11.60
CA ARG A 165 -55.98 -48.23 11.86
C ARG A 165 -57.33 -47.70 11.33
N SER A 166 -58.01 -48.55 10.55
CA SER A 166 -59.21 -49.31 10.99
C SER A 166 -59.38 -50.55 10.14
#